data_AF-A0A497RA36-F1
#
_entry.id   AF-A0A497RA36-F1
#
_cell.length_a   1.000
_cell.length_b   1.000
_cell.length_c   1.000
_cell.angle_alpha   90.00
_cell.angle_beta   90.00
_cell.angle_gamma   90.00
#
_symmetry.space_group_name_H-M   'P 1'
#
loop_
_entity.id
_entity.type
_entity.pdbx_description
1 polymer ?
#
loop_
_entity_poly.entity_id
_entity_poly.type
_entity_poly.pdbx_seq_one_letter_code
_entity_poly.pdbx_strand_id
1 'polypeptide(L)'
;MADDKPSATAETTEEPKGKVATKKPTTKKSEVADTIQEKLVKIQSELKAPKGQYNSFGKYKYRSCEDILEAVKPLLKEKDLLLVVSDGMVQMESRFYVKATAVILHGEETITVTGFAREAENKKGMDESQITGAASSYARKYALNGLFLIDDTKDADTNEHKNQVDKTPAKKAAAPKKTEAPAPAWKPTTEQVTVLRDLMKEKGLTEDQKVNTEKFITDKATYDKMISKLNLKK
;
A
#
# COMPACT_ATOMS: atom_id res chain seq x y z
N MET A 1 81.75 -48.71 10.45
CA MET A 1 81.79 -47.25 10.68
C MET A 1 81.25 -47.06 12.09
N ALA A 2 82.09 -47.20 13.12
CA ALA A 2 82.99 -46.16 13.65
C ALA A 2 82.18 -44.94 14.09
N ASP A 3 82.26 -44.37 15.28
CA ASP A 3 82.98 -44.63 16.54
C ASP A 3 82.33 -43.68 17.57
N ASP A 4 82.63 -43.92 18.84
CA ASP A 4 82.78 -42.92 19.91
C ASP A 4 81.58 -42.44 20.77
N LYS A 5 81.82 -42.54 22.08
CA LYS A 5 81.18 -41.86 23.22
C LYS A 5 81.75 -40.40 23.24
N PRO A 6 81.60 -39.50 24.26
CA PRO A 6 80.91 -39.57 25.56
C PRO A 6 80.17 -38.28 26.00
N SER A 7 79.72 -38.30 27.26
CA SER A 7 79.93 -37.25 28.27
C SER A 7 78.75 -36.40 28.70
N ALA A 8 78.61 -36.37 30.02
CA ALA A 8 77.72 -35.57 30.85
C ALA A 8 78.09 -34.08 30.83
N THR A 9 77.12 -33.23 31.17
CA THR A 9 77.21 -32.29 32.31
C THR A 9 75.84 -31.67 32.59
N ALA A 10 75.48 -31.66 33.88
CA ALA A 10 74.46 -30.78 34.43
C ALA A 10 75.09 -29.42 34.71
N GLU A 11 74.41 -28.33 34.35
CA GLU A 11 74.73 -27.01 34.89
C GLU A 11 73.44 -26.18 34.99
N THR A 12 73.01 -25.98 36.23
CA THR A 12 72.00 -25.03 36.68
C THR A 12 72.44 -23.60 36.40
N THR A 13 71.56 -22.76 35.85
CA THR A 13 71.68 -21.30 36.01
C THR A 13 70.30 -20.65 36.12
N GLU A 14 70.30 -19.62 36.96
CA GLU A 14 69.20 -18.94 37.63
C GLU A 14 68.30 -18.10 36.72
N GLU A 15 67.06 -17.87 37.18
CA GLU A 15 66.22 -16.77 36.73
C GLU A 15 66.90 -15.41 36.95
N PRO A 16 66.75 -14.45 36.00
CA PRO A 16 66.67 -13.05 36.36
C PRO A 16 65.24 -12.55 36.20
N LYS A 17 64.67 -12.10 37.32
CA LYS A 17 63.45 -11.29 37.41
C LYS A 17 63.62 -9.98 36.63
N GLY A 18 63.22 -9.98 35.37
CA GLY A 18 63.05 -8.78 34.55
C GLY A 18 61.64 -8.22 34.74
N LYS A 19 61.52 -7.01 35.29
CA LYS A 19 60.28 -6.21 35.28
C LYS A 19 59.87 -5.93 33.83
N VAL A 20 58.97 -6.72 33.27
CA VAL A 20 58.27 -6.36 32.04
C VAL A 20 57.19 -5.36 32.43
N ALA A 21 57.46 -4.08 32.15
CA ALA A 21 56.44 -3.06 32.15
C ALA A 21 55.31 -3.53 31.23
N THR A 22 54.17 -3.86 31.83
CA THR A 22 52.92 -4.13 31.13
C THR A 22 52.53 -2.87 30.36
N LYS A 23 52.95 -2.79 29.09
CA LYS A 23 52.31 -1.91 28.12
C LYS A 23 50.87 -2.38 28.02
N LYS A 24 49.98 -1.59 28.65
CA LYS A 24 48.54 -1.68 28.49
C LYS A 24 48.24 -1.87 26.99
N PRO A 25 47.52 -2.92 26.57
CA PRO A 25 47.10 -3.03 25.19
C PRO A 25 46.15 -1.85 24.95
N THR A 26 46.61 -0.86 24.20
CA THR A 26 45.76 0.16 23.62
C THR A 26 44.94 -0.55 22.55
N THR A 27 43.75 -1.01 22.94
CA THR A 27 42.71 -1.47 22.02
C THR A 27 42.41 -0.33 21.06
N LYS A 28 42.99 -0.41 19.85
CA LYS A 28 42.42 0.24 18.68
C LYS A 28 41.00 -0.31 18.55
N LYS A 29 40.01 0.55 18.78
CA LYS A 29 38.61 0.26 18.49
C LYS A 29 38.56 -0.01 16.98
N SER A 30 38.54 -1.28 16.57
CA SER A 30 38.19 -1.61 15.18
C SER A 30 36.77 -1.10 15.00
N GLU A 31 36.57 -0.19 14.07
CA GLU A 31 35.26 0.25 13.65
C GLU A 31 34.57 -0.97 13.03
N VAL A 32 33.75 -1.67 13.83
CA VAL A 32 32.92 -2.75 13.32
C VAL A 32 31.82 -2.06 12.53
N ALA A 33 31.83 -2.22 11.22
CA ALA A 33 30.77 -1.69 10.36
C ALA A 33 29.43 -2.31 10.76
N ASP A 34 28.37 -1.50 10.83
CA ASP A 34 27.03 -1.98 11.15
C ASP A 34 26.59 -3.06 10.17
N THR A 35 26.01 -4.14 10.69
CA THR A 35 25.39 -5.23 9.91
C THR A 35 24.14 -4.76 9.16
N ILE A 36 23.69 -5.53 8.14
CA ILE A 36 22.45 -5.24 7.41
C ILE A 36 21.23 -5.16 8.35
N GLN A 37 21.18 -5.97 9.40
CA GLN A 37 20.09 -5.99 10.38
C GLN A 37 20.10 -4.74 11.25
N GLU A 38 21.26 -4.32 11.76
CA GLU A 38 21.38 -3.09 12.56
C GLU A 38 20.99 -1.86 11.76
N LYS A 39 21.39 -1.80 10.49
CA LYS A 39 20.97 -0.74 9.56
C LYS A 39 19.47 -0.76 9.31
N LEU A 40 18.88 -1.93 9.06
CA LEU A 40 17.44 -2.06 8.85
C LEU A 40 16.64 -1.67 10.09
N VAL A 41 17.10 -2.03 11.30
CA VAL A 41 16.46 -1.62 12.57
C VAL A 41 16.43 -0.09 12.70
N LYS A 42 17.52 0.60 12.32
CA LYS A 42 17.55 2.07 12.30
C LYS A 42 16.51 2.63 11.32
N ILE A 43 16.43 2.09 10.10
CA ILE A 43 15.41 2.50 9.12
C ILE A 43 14.00 2.28 9.65
N GLN A 44 13.70 1.09 10.19
CA GLN A 44 12.37 0.76 10.73
C GLN A 44 11.97 1.68 11.89
N SER A 45 12.93 2.12 12.70
CA SER A 45 12.70 3.03 13.83
C SER A 45 12.46 4.48 13.38
N GLU A 46 13.19 4.92 12.34
CA GLU A 46 13.21 6.31 11.86
C GLU A 46 12.10 6.58 10.83
N LEU A 47 11.68 5.57 10.06
CA LEU A 47 10.77 5.73 8.92
C LEU A 47 9.44 6.38 9.33
N LYS A 48 9.10 7.46 8.62
CA LYS A 48 7.79 8.11 8.68
C LYS A 48 7.16 8.13 7.30
N ALA A 49 6.15 7.29 7.10
CA ALA A 49 5.41 7.19 5.85
C ALA A 49 3.92 7.50 6.11
N PRO A 50 3.53 8.78 6.19
CA PRO A 50 2.15 9.17 6.51
C PRO A 50 1.17 8.79 5.39
N LYS A 51 -0.11 8.64 5.74
CA LYS A 51 -1.20 8.41 4.78
C LYS A 51 -1.52 9.72 4.04
N GLY A 52 -0.83 9.95 2.93
CA GLY A 52 -0.94 11.18 2.11
C GLY A 52 -2.10 11.17 1.11
N GLN A 53 -2.67 10.00 0.83
CA GLN A 53 -3.71 9.82 -0.19
C GLN A 53 -5.10 9.67 0.43
N TYR A 54 -6.14 9.99 -0.33
CA TYR A 54 -7.54 9.81 0.09
C TYR A 54 -8.35 9.05 -0.96
N ASN A 55 -8.97 7.94 -0.54
CA ASN A 55 -9.88 7.18 -1.38
C ASN A 55 -11.30 7.74 -1.19
N SER A 56 -11.82 8.45 -2.18
CA SER A 56 -13.17 9.05 -2.12
C SER A 56 -14.31 8.03 -2.13
N PHE A 57 -14.10 6.85 -2.71
CA PHE A 57 -15.10 5.79 -2.74
C PHE A 57 -15.24 5.11 -1.38
N GLY A 58 -14.12 4.68 -0.80
CA GLY A 58 -14.08 4.04 0.52
C GLY A 58 -14.05 5.03 1.70
N LYS A 59 -13.90 6.33 1.42
CA LYS A 59 -13.81 7.43 2.39
C LYS A 59 -12.72 7.27 3.44
N TYR A 60 -11.57 6.72 3.07
CA TYR A 60 -10.43 6.51 3.98
C TYR A 60 -9.14 7.12 3.44
N LYS A 61 -8.25 7.52 4.35
CA LYS A 61 -6.88 7.89 4.00
C LYS A 61 -6.03 6.64 3.84
N TYR A 62 -5.10 6.66 2.89
CA TYR A 62 -4.16 5.59 2.66
C TYR A 62 -2.80 6.13 2.25
N ARG A 63 -1.82 5.24 2.18
CA ARG A 63 -0.48 5.49 1.68
C ARG A 63 -0.28 4.62 0.45
N SER A 64 0.21 5.22 -0.63
CA SER A 64 0.54 4.48 -1.85
C SER A 64 1.90 3.78 -1.74
N CYS A 65 2.24 2.98 -2.75
CA CYS A 65 3.59 2.41 -2.85
C CYS A 65 4.64 3.52 -2.97
N GLU A 66 4.34 4.54 -3.77
CA GLU A 66 5.19 5.70 -4.05
C GLU A 66 5.45 6.51 -2.78
N ASP A 67 4.41 6.74 -1.96
CA ASP A 67 4.56 7.39 -0.66
C ASP A 67 5.55 6.66 0.26
N ILE A 68 5.56 5.31 0.27
CA ILE A 68 6.54 4.51 1.04
C ILE A 68 7.93 4.68 0.45
N LEU A 69 8.05 4.57 -0.87
CA LEU A 69 9.32 4.64 -1.57
C LEU A 69 9.98 6.00 -1.39
N GLU A 70 9.23 7.10 -1.51
CA GLU A 70 9.72 8.45 -1.24
C GLU A 70 10.21 8.61 0.20
N ALA A 71 9.46 8.07 1.17
CA ALA A 71 9.84 8.16 2.58
C ALA A 71 11.12 7.37 2.92
N VAL A 72 11.37 6.23 2.25
CA VAL A 72 12.48 5.34 2.60
C VAL A 72 13.78 5.63 1.84
N LYS A 73 13.71 6.21 0.63
CA LYS A 73 14.88 6.62 -0.18
C LYS A 73 15.96 7.38 0.61
N PRO A 74 15.66 8.43 1.40
CA PRO A 74 16.70 9.15 2.14
C PRO A 74 17.38 8.27 3.20
N LEU A 75 16.64 7.41 3.87
CA LEU A 75 17.16 6.51 4.90
C LEU A 75 18.04 5.41 4.30
N LEU A 76 17.64 4.84 3.16
CA LEU A 76 18.45 3.88 2.41
C LEU A 76 19.80 4.48 2.00
N LYS A 77 19.77 5.72 1.50
CA LYS A 77 20.99 6.45 1.13
C LYS A 77 21.89 6.71 2.33
N GLU A 78 21.32 7.10 3.48
CA GLU A 78 22.09 7.35 4.69
C GLU A 78 22.78 6.10 5.23
N LYS A 79 22.11 4.94 5.17
CA LYS A 79 22.67 3.68 5.68
C LYS A 79 23.45 2.88 4.64
N ASP A 80 23.61 3.39 3.41
CA ASP A 80 24.27 2.71 2.29
C ASP A 80 23.65 1.32 2.00
N LEU A 81 22.34 1.32 1.75
CA LEU A 81 21.55 0.13 1.43
C LEU A 81 20.89 0.27 0.06
N LEU A 82 20.91 -0.81 -0.71
CA LEU A 82 20.17 -0.91 -1.96
C LEU A 82 18.82 -1.58 -1.71
N LEU A 83 17.72 -0.98 -2.20
CA LEU A 83 16.40 -1.60 -2.25
C LEU A 83 16.07 -1.99 -3.69
N VAL A 84 15.73 -3.26 -3.91
CA VAL A 84 15.21 -3.76 -5.19
C VAL A 84 13.78 -4.26 -4.98
N VAL A 85 12.85 -3.85 -5.86
CA VAL A 85 11.47 -4.33 -5.85
C VAL A 85 11.11 -4.89 -7.22
N SER A 86 10.76 -6.18 -7.26
CA SER A 86 10.38 -6.90 -8.48
C SER A 86 9.01 -7.54 -8.32
N ASP A 87 8.31 -7.74 -9.43
CA ASP A 87 7.03 -8.43 -9.46
C ASP A 87 7.13 -9.72 -10.28
N GLY A 88 6.38 -10.73 -9.87
CA GLY A 88 6.14 -11.93 -10.64
C GLY A 88 4.68 -12.33 -10.56
N MET A 89 4.23 -13.16 -11.50
CA MET A 89 2.87 -13.71 -11.50
C MET A 89 2.85 -15.09 -10.86
N VAL A 90 1.83 -15.33 -10.04
CA VAL A 90 1.54 -16.64 -9.44
C VAL A 90 0.10 -17.00 -9.78
N GLN A 91 -0.08 -18.11 -10.49
CA GLN A 91 -1.41 -18.64 -10.79
C GLN A 91 -1.74 -19.75 -9.78
N MET A 92 -2.92 -19.64 -9.16
CA MET A 92 -3.51 -20.66 -8.31
C MET A 92 -4.90 -20.99 -8.87
N GLU A 93 -5.01 -22.16 -9.51
CA GLU A 93 -6.21 -22.58 -10.23
C GLU A 93 -6.67 -21.51 -11.25
N SER A 94 -7.86 -20.92 -11.03
CA SER A 94 -8.44 -19.88 -11.87
C SER A 94 -8.10 -18.45 -11.41
N ARG A 95 -7.19 -18.27 -10.44
CA ARG A 95 -6.87 -16.97 -9.85
C ARG A 95 -5.41 -16.58 -10.13
N PHE A 96 -5.24 -15.34 -10.57
CA PHE A 96 -3.92 -14.73 -10.72
C PHE A 96 -3.60 -13.85 -9.52
N TYR A 97 -2.36 -13.94 -9.07
CA TYR A 97 -1.81 -13.13 -8.00
C TYR A 97 -0.52 -12.48 -8.50
N VAL A 98 -0.36 -11.19 -8.21
CA VAL A 98 0.93 -10.53 -8.32
C VAL A 98 1.69 -10.80 -7.03
N LYS A 99 2.89 -11.37 -7.14
CA LYS A 99 3.87 -11.55 -6.07
C LYS A 99 4.94 -10.47 -6.22
N ALA A 100 4.94 -9.48 -5.34
CA ALA A 100 6.02 -8.51 -5.25
C ALA A 100 7.08 -9.02 -4.27
N THR A 101 8.35 -8.80 -4.59
CA THR A 101 9.51 -9.14 -3.77
C THR A 101 10.33 -7.89 -3.54
N ALA A 102 10.44 -7.46 -2.28
CA ALA A 102 11.30 -6.36 -1.84
C ALA A 102 12.57 -6.94 -1.20
N VAL A 103 13.73 -6.50 -1.67
CA VAL A 103 15.04 -6.98 -1.22
C VAL A 103 15.89 -5.80 -0.79
N ILE A 104 16.39 -5.83 0.45
CA ILE A 104 17.47 -4.95 0.93
C ILE A 104 18.78 -5.67 0.74
N LEU A 105 19.77 -4.99 0.17
CA LEU A 105 21.12 -5.51 -0.02
C LEU A 105 22.16 -4.62 0.69
N HIS A 106 23.14 -5.28 1.31
CA HIS A 106 24.35 -4.66 1.83
C HIS A 106 25.56 -5.55 1.51
N GLY A 107 26.33 -5.20 0.49
CA GLY A 107 27.36 -6.10 -0.04
C GLY A 107 26.74 -7.39 -0.60
N GLU A 108 27.14 -8.54 -0.04
CA GLU A 108 26.61 -9.86 -0.40
C GLU A 108 25.40 -10.29 0.44
N GLU A 109 25.13 -9.58 1.54
CA GLU A 109 24.02 -9.90 2.44
C GLU A 109 22.70 -9.33 1.92
N THR A 110 21.62 -10.09 2.11
CA THR A 110 20.28 -9.67 1.68
C THR A 110 19.20 -10.00 2.71
N ILE A 111 18.17 -9.14 2.75
CA ILE A 111 16.92 -9.39 3.48
C ILE A 111 15.79 -9.28 2.48
N THR A 112 14.95 -10.31 2.40
CA THR A 112 13.87 -10.42 1.40
C THR A 112 12.52 -10.56 2.07
N VAL A 113 11.54 -9.78 1.61
CA VAL A 113 10.14 -9.89 1.99
C VAL A 113 9.26 -9.92 0.75
N THR A 114 8.22 -10.74 0.77
CA THR A 114 7.27 -10.86 -0.33
C THR A 114 5.87 -10.43 0.07
N GLY A 115 5.17 -9.76 -0.82
CA GLY A 115 3.76 -9.39 -0.69
C GLY A 115 2.95 -9.93 -1.87
N PHE A 116 1.69 -10.25 -1.62
CA PHE A 116 0.79 -10.79 -2.64
C PHE A 116 -0.46 -9.92 -2.77
N ALA A 117 -0.93 -9.75 -4.00
CA ALA A 117 -2.24 -9.18 -4.26
C ALA A 117 -2.93 -9.97 -5.35
N ARG A 118 -4.20 -10.32 -5.12
CA ARG A 118 -5.02 -10.98 -6.13
C ARG A 118 -5.37 -9.99 -7.24
N GLU A 119 -5.17 -10.41 -8.47
CA GLU A 119 -5.69 -9.73 -9.65
C GLU A 119 -7.18 -10.03 -9.80
N ALA A 120 -7.99 -8.99 -9.99
CA ALA A 120 -9.43 -9.16 -10.16
C ALA A 120 -9.73 -9.61 -11.59
N GLU A 121 -10.54 -10.66 -11.77
CA GLU A 121 -10.93 -11.11 -13.12
C GLU A 121 -11.70 -10.03 -13.90
N ASN A 122 -12.47 -9.20 -13.20
CA ASN A 122 -13.14 -8.05 -13.77
C ASN A 122 -13.31 -6.96 -12.71
N LYS A 123 -13.06 -5.71 -13.11
CA LYS A 123 -13.33 -4.54 -12.27
C LYS A 123 -13.94 -3.43 -13.12
N LYS A 124 -15.20 -3.11 -12.84
CA LYS A 124 -15.97 -2.13 -13.62
C LYS A 124 -15.23 -0.79 -13.70
N GLY A 125 -14.98 -0.34 -14.93
CA GLY A 125 -14.32 0.94 -15.20
C GLY A 125 -12.79 0.90 -15.19
N MET A 126 -12.19 -0.29 -15.12
CA MET A 126 -10.74 -0.49 -15.34
C MET A 126 -10.53 -1.42 -16.52
N ASP A 127 -9.53 -1.13 -17.35
CA ASP A 127 -9.03 -2.07 -18.35
C ASP A 127 -8.11 -3.13 -17.71
N GLU A 128 -7.77 -4.19 -18.46
CA GLU A 128 -6.94 -5.30 -17.98
C GLU A 128 -5.57 -4.83 -17.48
N SER A 129 -4.93 -3.89 -18.18
CA SER A 129 -3.62 -3.36 -17.79
C SER A 129 -3.68 -2.60 -16.46
N GLN A 130 -4.76 -1.84 -16.24
CA GLN A 130 -5.01 -1.12 -14.99
C GLN A 130 -5.32 -2.07 -13.83
N ILE A 131 -5.99 -3.19 -14.10
CA ILE A 131 -6.26 -4.23 -13.11
C ILE A 131 -4.95 -4.86 -12.62
N THR A 132 -4.08 -5.30 -13.54
CA THR A 132 -2.77 -5.85 -13.19
C THR A 132 -1.88 -4.80 -12.51
N GLY A 133 -1.88 -3.56 -13.01
CA GLY A 133 -1.13 -2.45 -12.42
C GLY A 133 -1.56 -2.15 -10.98
N ALA A 134 -2.88 -2.13 -10.72
CA ALA A 134 -3.41 -1.96 -9.38
C ALA A 134 -2.99 -3.12 -8.45
N ALA A 135 -3.08 -4.37 -8.92
CA ALA A 135 -2.63 -5.53 -8.15
C ALA A 135 -1.13 -5.45 -7.82
N SER A 136 -0.29 -5.06 -8.78
CA SER A 136 1.14 -4.82 -8.56
C SER A 136 1.39 -3.76 -7.47
N SER A 137 0.73 -2.60 -7.53
CA SER A 137 0.87 -1.57 -6.49
C SER A 137 0.49 -2.08 -5.10
N TYR A 138 -0.57 -2.89 -4.97
CA TYR A 138 -0.95 -3.51 -3.69
C TYR A 138 0.09 -4.53 -3.22
N ALA A 139 0.56 -5.42 -4.09
CA ALA A 139 1.55 -6.43 -3.74
C ALA A 139 2.86 -5.79 -3.25
N ARG A 140 3.36 -4.77 -3.99
CA ARG A 140 4.57 -4.01 -3.61
C ARG A 140 4.37 -3.31 -2.27
N LYS A 141 3.21 -2.67 -2.06
CA LYS A 141 2.88 -2.04 -0.78
C LYS A 141 2.95 -3.04 0.38
N TYR A 142 2.42 -4.25 0.21
CA TYR A 142 2.48 -5.27 1.27
C TYR A 142 3.89 -5.79 1.51
N ALA A 143 4.70 -5.98 0.46
CA ALA A 143 6.10 -6.36 0.61
C ALA A 143 6.89 -5.29 1.39
N LEU A 144 6.70 -4.02 1.05
CA LEU A 144 7.34 -2.89 1.70
C LEU A 144 6.85 -2.68 3.13
N ASN A 145 5.54 -2.82 3.39
CA ASN A 145 5.00 -2.76 4.75
C ASN A 145 5.63 -3.83 5.64
N GLY A 146 5.74 -5.07 5.16
CA GLY A 146 6.38 -6.16 5.91
C GLY A 146 7.87 -5.93 6.13
N LEU A 147 8.59 -5.44 5.12
CA LEU A 147 10.03 -5.17 5.20
C LEU A 147 10.37 -4.04 6.18
N PHE A 148 9.59 -2.96 6.18
CA PHE A 148 9.84 -1.77 6.99
C PHE A 148 8.95 -1.66 8.23
N LEU A 149 8.24 -2.74 8.59
CA LEU A 149 7.31 -2.79 9.72
C LEU A 149 6.33 -1.62 9.75
N ILE A 150 5.81 -1.26 8.57
CA ILE A 150 4.86 -0.16 8.46
C ILE A 150 3.47 -0.68 8.81
N ASP A 151 3.02 -0.33 10.00
CA ASP A 151 1.69 -0.68 10.46
C ASP A 151 0.62 0.17 9.75
N ASP A 152 -0.29 -0.51 9.05
CA ASP A 152 -1.44 0.12 8.40
C ASP A 152 -2.68 0.14 9.31
N THR A 153 -2.63 -0.62 10.41
CA THR A 153 -3.76 -0.99 11.26
C THR A 153 -3.63 -0.44 12.67
N LYS A 154 -4.58 0.43 13.05
CA LYS A 154 -5.23 0.17 14.33
C LYS A 154 -6.06 -1.09 14.09
N ASP A 155 -5.92 -2.10 14.96
CA ASP A 155 -6.62 -3.37 14.89
C ASP A 155 -8.06 -3.21 14.37
N ALA A 156 -8.45 -3.99 13.37
CA ALA A 156 -9.83 -4.05 12.89
C ALA A 156 -10.82 -4.50 13.99
N ASP A 157 -10.32 -5.07 15.09
CA ASP A 157 -11.09 -5.36 16.31
C ASP A 157 -11.37 -4.13 17.19
N THR A 158 -10.73 -2.98 16.94
CA THR A 158 -11.12 -1.69 17.54
C THR A 158 -12.34 -1.08 16.85
N ASN A 159 -13.48 -1.79 16.85
CA ASN A 159 -14.85 -1.28 16.61
C ASN A 159 -15.12 -0.36 15.39
N GLU A 160 -14.15 -0.03 14.53
CA GLU A 160 -14.36 0.85 13.36
C GLU A 160 -15.07 0.12 12.21
N HIS A 161 -15.06 -1.22 12.23
CA HIS A 161 -15.90 -2.05 11.35
C HIS A 161 -17.32 -2.28 11.86
N LYS A 162 -17.71 -1.79 13.05
CA LYS A 162 -19.12 -1.89 13.51
C LYS A 162 -20.04 -0.81 12.95
N ASN A 163 -19.51 0.23 12.33
CA ASN A 163 -20.33 1.31 11.76
C ASN A 163 -20.75 1.11 10.29
N GLN A 164 -20.40 -0.01 9.65
CA GLN A 164 -20.82 -0.28 8.27
C GLN A 164 -21.72 -1.50 8.08
N VAL A 165 -22.01 -2.28 9.14
CA VAL A 165 -22.96 -3.41 9.04
C VAL A 165 -24.13 -3.33 10.03
N ASP A 166 -24.02 -2.60 11.15
CA ASP A 166 -25.05 -2.62 12.21
C ASP A 166 -25.69 -1.25 12.52
N LYS A 167 -26.06 -0.47 11.49
CA LYS A 167 -27.04 0.63 11.64
C LYS A 167 -28.35 0.28 10.94
N THR A 168 -28.91 -0.87 11.26
CA THR A 168 -30.36 -1.06 11.20
C THR A 168 -30.89 -0.88 12.62
N PRO A 169 -31.66 0.19 12.93
CA PRO A 169 -32.31 0.28 14.23
C PRO A 169 -33.37 -0.82 14.31
N ALA A 170 -33.10 -1.86 15.10
CA ALA A 170 -34.10 -2.83 15.50
C ALA A 170 -35.16 -2.13 16.38
N LYS A 171 -36.30 -1.75 15.79
CA LYS A 171 -37.49 -1.39 16.55
C LYS A 171 -38.27 -2.67 16.85
N LYS A 172 -38.35 -3.00 18.15
CA LYS A 172 -39.16 -4.08 18.72
C LYS A 172 -40.62 -3.98 18.29
N ALA A 173 -41.22 -5.15 18.14
CA ALA A 173 -42.51 -5.44 17.54
C ALA A 173 -43.73 -4.77 18.19
N ALA A 174 -44.65 -4.32 17.34
CA ALA A 174 -46.09 -4.30 17.57
C ALA A 174 -46.79 -4.82 16.30
N ALA A 175 -47.91 -5.52 16.48
CA ALA A 175 -48.62 -6.43 15.57
C ALA A 175 -48.99 -5.89 14.14
N PRO A 176 -49.34 -6.76 13.18
CA PRO A 176 -49.10 -6.56 11.75
C PRO A 176 -50.12 -5.62 11.10
N LYS A 177 -49.63 -4.60 10.38
CA LYS A 177 -50.41 -3.90 9.35
C LYS A 177 -49.70 -4.04 8.01
N LYS A 178 -50.46 -4.51 7.02
CA LYS A 178 -50.10 -4.57 5.60
C LYS A 178 -49.69 -3.16 5.12
N THR A 179 -48.48 -3.00 4.60
CA THR A 179 -48.08 -1.81 3.81
C THR A 179 -46.87 -2.12 2.92
N GLU A 180 -47.19 -2.25 1.63
CA GLU A 180 -46.55 -1.73 0.40
C GLU A 180 -45.02 -1.59 0.25
N ALA A 181 -44.56 -2.00 -0.94
CA ALA A 181 -43.21 -1.93 -1.46
C ALA A 181 -42.64 -0.49 -1.50
N PRO A 182 -41.31 -0.30 -1.45
CA PRO A 182 -40.69 1.02 -1.54
C PRO A 182 -41.00 1.68 -2.90
N ALA A 183 -41.39 2.96 -2.86
CA ALA A 183 -41.74 3.73 -4.05
C ALA A 183 -40.59 3.77 -5.08
N PRO A 184 -40.88 3.67 -6.39
CA PRO A 184 -39.85 3.69 -7.43
C PRO A 184 -39.19 5.07 -7.53
N ALA A 185 -37.88 5.06 -7.78
CA ALA A 185 -37.10 6.27 -8.09
C ALA A 185 -37.76 7.06 -9.23
N TRP A 186 -37.86 8.39 -9.05
CA TRP A 186 -38.52 9.28 -10.00
C TRP A 186 -37.86 9.21 -11.37
N LYS A 187 -38.69 9.02 -12.41
CA LYS A 187 -38.29 9.10 -13.82
C LYS A 187 -39.22 10.09 -14.52
N PRO A 188 -38.71 10.90 -15.48
CA PRO A 188 -39.56 11.81 -16.21
C PRO A 188 -40.60 11.05 -17.03
N THR A 189 -41.80 11.61 -17.16
CA THR A 189 -42.85 11.05 -18.02
C THR A 189 -42.56 11.30 -19.49
N THR A 190 -43.17 10.54 -20.39
CA THR A 190 -43.03 10.70 -21.84
C THR A 190 -43.40 12.12 -22.31
N GLU A 191 -44.40 12.73 -21.68
CA GLU A 191 -44.81 14.11 -21.94
C GLU A 191 -43.71 15.11 -21.54
N GLN A 192 -43.10 14.93 -20.37
CA GLN A 192 -42.00 15.78 -19.88
C GLN A 192 -40.76 15.69 -20.77
N VAL A 193 -40.42 14.50 -21.27
CA VAL A 193 -39.33 14.31 -22.22
C VAL A 193 -39.65 14.98 -23.57
N THR A 194 -40.90 14.96 -23.99
CA THR A 194 -41.35 15.59 -25.25
C THR A 194 -41.27 17.11 -25.18
N VAL A 195 -41.80 17.71 -24.11
CA VAL A 195 -41.72 19.17 -23.86
C VAL A 195 -40.26 19.65 -23.85
N LEU A 196 -39.37 18.91 -23.19
CA LEU A 196 -37.96 19.26 -23.14
C LEU A 196 -37.30 19.17 -24.53
N ARG A 197 -37.65 18.14 -25.32
CA ARG A 197 -37.14 17.97 -26.69
C ARG A 197 -37.58 19.11 -27.61
N ASP A 198 -38.84 19.53 -27.51
CA ASP A 198 -39.40 20.59 -28.34
C ASP A 198 -38.80 21.96 -27.99
N LEU A 199 -38.61 22.25 -26.68
CA LEU A 199 -37.91 23.46 -26.22
C LEU A 199 -36.45 23.51 -26.67
N MET A 200 -35.74 22.38 -26.66
CA MET A 200 -34.36 22.32 -27.17
C MET A 200 -34.28 22.57 -28.67
N LYS A 201 -35.24 22.04 -29.45
CA LYS A 201 -35.37 22.30 -30.89
C LYS A 201 -35.67 23.77 -31.18
N GLU A 202 -36.58 24.39 -30.44
CA GLU A 202 -36.92 25.82 -30.58
C GLU A 202 -35.71 26.73 -30.30
N LYS A 203 -34.83 26.33 -29.37
CA LYS A 203 -33.60 27.05 -29.04
C LYS A 203 -32.40 26.70 -29.95
N GLY A 204 -32.64 25.95 -31.04
CA GLY A 204 -31.63 25.63 -32.05
C GLY A 204 -30.57 24.62 -31.63
N LEU A 205 -30.81 23.85 -30.54
CA LEU A 205 -29.94 22.73 -30.17
C LEU A 205 -30.38 21.48 -30.97
N THR A 206 -29.65 21.16 -32.04
CA THR A 206 -29.88 19.97 -32.87
C THR A 206 -29.26 18.71 -32.26
N GLU A 207 -29.78 17.53 -32.65
CA GLU A 207 -29.49 16.20 -32.08
C GLU A 207 -28.01 15.78 -32.10
N ASP A 208 -27.15 16.47 -32.85
CA ASP A 208 -25.70 16.19 -32.91
C ASP A 208 -24.93 16.65 -31.67
N GLN A 209 -25.49 17.57 -30.86
CA GLN A 209 -24.99 17.82 -29.51
C GLN A 209 -25.68 16.87 -28.53
N LYS A 210 -25.09 15.67 -28.38
CA LYS A 210 -25.51 14.56 -27.50
C LYS A 210 -26.04 15.00 -26.11
N VAL A 211 -27.31 15.35 -26.02
CA VAL A 211 -28.11 15.31 -24.80
C VAL A 211 -29.12 14.19 -24.97
N ASN A 212 -28.69 12.97 -24.66
CA ASN A 212 -29.64 11.89 -24.44
C ASN A 212 -30.39 12.23 -23.15
N THR A 213 -31.53 12.92 -23.28
CA THR A 213 -32.34 13.46 -22.16
C THR A 213 -32.72 12.38 -21.15
N GLU A 214 -32.85 11.13 -21.58
CA GLU A 214 -33.13 9.98 -20.71
C GLU A 214 -31.91 9.53 -19.88
N LYS A 215 -30.69 9.82 -20.33
CA LYS A 215 -29.45 9.51 -19.58
C LYS A 215 -29.03 10.59 -18.58
N PHE A 216 -29.50 11.83 -18.73
CA PHE A 216 -29.06 12.97 -17.91
C PHE A 216 -30.10 13.48 -16.90
N ILE A 217 -31.34 12.99 -16.94
CA ILE A 217 -32.41 13.39 -16.01
C ILE A 217 -32.63 12.25 -15.02
N THR A 218 -31.87 12.27 -13.93
CA THR A 218 -31.89 11.23 -12.89
C THR A 218 -32.84 11.54 -11.74
N ASP A 219 -33.35 12.77 -11.68
CA ASP A 219 -34.21 13.27 -10.60
C ASP A 219 -34.99 14.52 -11.05
N LYS A 220 -36.05 14.84 -10.31
CA LYS A 220 -36.99 15.93 -10.64
C LYS A 220 -36.32 17.31 -10.59
N ALA A 221 -35.36 17.51 -9.68
CA ALA A 221 -34.67 18.79 -9.55
C ALA A 221 -33.80 19.09 -10.77
N THR A 222 -33.18 18.06 -11.34
CA THR A 222 -32.41 18.16 -12.59
C THR A 222 -33.29 18.53 -13.78
N TYR A 223 -34.49 17.95 -13.87
CA TYR A 223 -35.49 18.31 -14.90
C TYR A 223 -35.92 19.78 -14.79
N ASP A 224 -36.34 20.22 -13.60
CA ASP A 224 -36.83 21.58 -13.36
C ASP A 224 -35.72 22.65 -13.63
N LYS A 225 -34.46 22.30 -13.33
CA LYS A 225 -33.29 23.15 -13.61
C LYS A 225 -32.99 23.29 -15.11
N MET A 226 -33.23 22.25 -15.91
CA MET A 226 -33.06 22.33 -17.37
C MET A 226 -34.15 23.19 -18.01
N ILE A 227 -35.42 22.97 -17.63
CA ILE A 227 -36.56 23.74 -18.15
C ILE A 227 -36.40 25.24 -17.83
N SER A 228 -36.03 25.57 -16.59
CA SER A 228 -35.80 26.97 -16.19
C SER A 228 -34.66 27.63 -16.99
N LYS A 229 -33.53 26.95 -17.20
CA LYS A 229 -32.42 27.47 -18.02
C LYS A 229 -32.80 27.69 -19.49
N LEU A 230 -33.60 26.79 -20.08
CA LEU A 230 -34.05 26.91 -21.46
C LEU A 230 -35.07 28.06 -21.63
N ASN A 231 -35.92 28.30 -20.62
CA ASN A 231 -36.85 29.42 -20.61
C ASN A 231 -36.19 30.79 -20.35
N LEU A 232 -35.03 30.83 -19.69
CA LEU A 232 -34.29 32.07 -19.37
C LEU A 232 -33.43 32.60 -20.53
N LYS A 233 -33.10 31.76 -21.53
CA LYS A 233 -32.44 32.19 -22.77
C LYS A 233 -33.49 32.79 -23.73
N LYS A 234 -34.00 33.99 -23.44
CA LYS A 234 -34.71 34.82 -24.43
C LYS A 234 -33.75 35.75 -25.13
#